data_AF-A0A6V7VGQ8-F1
#
_entry.id   AF-A0A6V7VGQ8-F1
#
_cell.length_a   1.000
_cell.length_b   1.000
_cell.length_c   1.000
_cell.angle_alpha   90.00
_cell.angle_beta   90.00
_cell.angle_gamma   90.00
#
_symmetry.space_group_name_H-M   'P 1'
#
loop_
_entity.id
_entity.type
_entity.pdbx_description
1 polymer ?
#
loop_
_entity_poly.entity_id
_entity_poly.type
_entity_poly.pdbx_seq_one_letter_code
_entity_poly.pdbx_strand_id
1 'polypeptide(L)'
;MMKDFQENFECFFEVATCGDIISIYRGRPIWANYHPDKLVLPAEILFNNVPSARGAVLHYIAKLVHETVHLYFSEKERKEGTGKGVDYTNLETSVKLLISTLNSFKGEIKTKTTSSFPLLLLQWLFELCADLSHQNHNRPYFNLQRPLPSVLLKAFQQMPCIVDLLSLMENIFTEMLNSTPEKTIQTFISAQKAFINNFDWITLFIAESFPPNFAKNLLKNGAEEFHSFCGELSRSNVQLAAQVHEEYSGRLRIYSDIFKCLERNKKVEFRRFVLDVLNEFLLTSENLHEFVFLVKLALVSPEIIIPYADEIVQIGSFGLSTFPILTLLSQTPSFGLAMSNNLQLQNMITRILERANTNSLFKIIEFIGSFL
;
A
#
# COMPACT_ATOMS: atom_id res chain seq x y z
N MET A 1 35.48 -9.66 -23.52
CA MET A 1 34.36 -10.23 -22.75
C MET A 1 34.66 -10.33 -21.25
N MET A 2 35.61 -11.16 -20.77
CA MET A 2 35.94 -11.19 -19.32
C MET A 2 36.61 -9.90 -18.82
N LYS A 3 37.49 -9.29 -19.62
CA LYS A 3 38.18 -8.04 -19.27
C LYS A 3 37.20 -6.86 -19.14
N ASP A 4 36.31 -6.72 -20.12
CA ASP A 4 35.27 -5.67 -20.12
C ASP A 4 34.30 -5.83 -18.94
N PHE A 5 33.96 -7.07 -18.54
CA PHE A 5 33.12 -7.32 -17.38
C PHE A 5 33.82 -6.97 -16.06
N GLN A 6 35.10 -7.32 -15.91
CA GLN A 6 35.88 -6.98 -14.73
C GLN A 6 36.05 -5.46 -14.58
N GLU A 7 36.32 -4.75 -15.68
CA GLU A 7 36.41 -3.28 -15.69
C GLU A 7 35.09 -2.62 -15.26
N ASN A 8 33.94 -3.17 -15.69
CA ASN A 8 32.63 -2.69 -15.24
C ASN A 8 32.36 -3.03 -13.77
N PHE A 9 32.78 -4.20 -13.28
CA PHE A 9 32.64 -4.53 -11.86
C PHE A 9 33.46 -3.58 -10.97
N GLU A 10 34.71 -3.33 -11.32
CA GLU A 10 35.61 -2.42 -10.59
C GLU A 10 35.06 -0.98 -10.61
N CYS A 11 34.59 -0.52 -11.78
CA CYS A 11 33.97 0.80 -11.91
C CYS A 11 32.70 0.94 -11.06
N PHE A 12 31.82 -0.06 -11.06
CA PHE A 12 30.63 -0.07 -10.20
C PHE A 12 31.04 -0.01 -8.72
N PHE A 13 32.00 -0.84 -8.30
CA PHE A 13 32.43 -0.89 -6.91
C PHE A 13 33.01 0.45 -6.44
N GLU A 14 33.84 1.09 -7.27
CA GLU A 14 34.40 2.42 -6.99
C GLU A 14 33.28 3.45 -6.76
N VAL A 15 32.31 3.53 -7.67
CA VAL A 15 31.25 4.54 -7.63
C VAL A 15 30.22 4.27 -6.53
N ALA A 16 29.81 3.00 -6.34
CA ALA A 16 28.77 2.62 -5.39
C ALA A 16 29.22 2.75 -3.92
N THR A 17 30.53 2.79 -3.66
CA THR A 17 31.14 2.90 -2.33
C THR A 17 31.56 4.33 -1.95
N CYS A 18 31.47 5.30 -2.86
CA CYS A 18 31.85 6.70 -2.61
C CYS A 18 31.05 7.40 -1.48
N GLY A 19 29.91 6.83 -1.07
CA GLY A 19 29.08 7.42 -0.03
C GLY A 19 27.99 6.49 0.50
N ASP A 20 27.32 6.95 1.54
CA ASP A 20 26.16 6.33 2.17
C ASP A 20 25.00 7.32 2.30
N ILE A 21 23.83 6.83 2.72
CA ILE A 21 22.64 7.67 2.90
C ILE A 21 22.93 8.81 3.87
N ILE A 22 23.66 8.57 4.97
CA ILE A 22 23.98 9.59 5.97
C ILE A 22 24.79 10.75 5.34
N SER A 23 25.76 10.43 4.50
CA SER A 23 26.65 11.40 3.84
C SER A 23 25.90 12.28 2.86
N ILE A 24 24.92 11.73 2.14
CA ILE A 24 24.04 12.50 1.23
C ILE A 24 23.38 13.66 1.98
N TYR A 25 22.81 13.40 3.16
CA TYR A 25 22.07 14.40 3.92
C TYR A 25 22.96 15.37 4.72
N ARG A 26 24.30 15.23 4.69
CA ARG A 26 25.27 16.16 5.29
C ARG A 26 25.67 17.32 4.36
N GLY A 27 25.14 17.37 3.14
CA GLY A 27 25.12 18.60 2.32
C GLY A 27 26.21 18.75 1.27
N ARG A 28 27.07 17.74 1.05
CA ARG A 28 27.97 17.72 -0.12
C ARG A 28 27.44 16.73 -1.17
N PRO A 29 27.26 17.15 -2.43
CA PRO A 29 26.93 16.23 -3.52
C PRO A 29 28.03 15.19 -3.67
N ILE A 30 27.64 13.94 -3.85
CA ILE A 30 28.55 12.80 -4.00
C ILE A 30 28.61 12.42 -5.48
N TRP A 31 27.45 12.17 -6.10
CA TRP A 31 27.35 11.70 -7.49
C TRP A 31 26.94 12.77 -8.50
N ALA A 32 26.51 13.96 -8.07
CA ALA A 32 26.03 15.02 -8.99
C ALA A 32 27.02 15.40 -10.12
N ASN A 33 28.32 15.34 -9.85
CA ASN A 33 29.38 15.73 -10.80
C ASN A 33 29.86 14.58 -11.72
N TYR A 34 29.30 13.38 -11.59
CA TYR A 34 29.70 12.24 -12.41
C TYR A 34 29.01 12.30 -13.78
N HIS A 35 29.69 11.80 -14.82
CA HIS A 35 29.09 11.62 -16.13
C HIS A 35 28.07 10.47 -16.07
N PRO A 36 26.91 10.57 -16.76
CA PRO A 36 25.88 9.52 -16.72
C PRO A 36 26.40 8.12 -17.04
N ASP A 37 27.26 7.98 -18.04
CA ASP A 37 27.84 6.67 -18.41
C ASP A 37 28.58 5.99 -17.26
N LYS A 38 29.27 6.76 -16.40
CA LYS A 38 29.99 6.22 -15.23
C LYS A 38 29.01 5.77 -14.14
N LEU A 39 27.83 6.39 -14.05
CA LEU A 39 26.81 6.05 -13.07
C LEU A 39 25.90 4.90 -13.52
N VAL A 40 25.64 4.77 -14.82
CA VAL A 40 24.60 3.88 -15.38
C VAL A 40 25.18 2.57 -15.90
N LEU A 41 26.15 2.63 -16.83
CA LEU A 41 26.57 1.46 -17.61
C LEU A 41 27.11 0.30 -16.74
N PRO A 42 27.98 0.53 -15.75
CA PRO A 42 28.46 -0.53 -14.86
C PRO A 42 27.33 -1.21 -14.06
N ALA A 43 26.39 -0.40 -13.54
CA ALA A 43 25.26 -0.88 -12.76
C ALA A 43 24.29 -1.70 -13.63
N GLU A 44 24.00 -1.24 -14.84
CA GLU A 44 23.15 -1.94 -15.80
C GLU A 44 23.75 -3.30 -16.21
N ILE A 45 25.05 -3.33 -16.54
CA ILE A 45 25.75 -4.57 -16.91
C ILE A 45 25.69 -5.58 -15.77
N LEU A 46 25.97 -5.16 -14.53
CA LEU A 46 25.92 -6.06 -13.37
C LEU A 46 24.50 -6.53 -13.08
N PHE A 47 23.52 -5.63 -13.13
CA PHE A 47 22.12 -5.96 -12.87
C PHE A 47 21.58 -7.00 -13.86
N ASN A 48 21.91 -6.84 -15.15
CA ASN A 48 21.44 -7.69 -16.23
C ASN A 48 22.15 -9.05 -16.27
N ASN A 49 23.46 -9.08 -16.02
CA ASN A 49 24.28 -10.27 -16.22
C ASN A 49 24.59 -11.05 -14.93
N VAL A 50 24.35 -10.46 -13.75
CA VAL A 50 24.72 -11.05 -12.45
C VAL A 50 23.54 -11.00 -11.48
N PRO A 51 22.69 -12.05 -11.43
CA PRO A 51 21.52 -12.07 -10.55
C PRO A 51 21.84 -11.83 -9.07
N SER A 52 22.98 -12.33 -8.58
CA SER A 52 23.43 -12.14 -7.19
C SER A 52 23.85 -10.70 -6.87
N ALA A 53 24.17 -9.88 -7.88
CA ALA A 53 24.54 -8.48 -7.70
C ALA A 53 23.32 -7.54 -7.68
N ARG A 54 22.14 -8.01 -8.08
CA ARG A 54 20.92 -7.17 -8.21
C ARG A 54 20.59 -6.41 -6.92
N GLY A 55 20.72 -7.04 -5.75
CA GLY A 55 20.51 -6.36 -4.47
C GLY A 55 21.47 -5.20 -4.21
N ALA A 56 22.74 -5.35 -4.56
CA ALA A 56 23.74 -4.29 -4.44
C ALA A 56 23.46 -3.13 -5.41
N VAL A 57 23.02 -3.44 -6.64
CA VAL A 57 22.63 -2.43 -7.62
C VAL A 57 21.37 -1.68 -7.17
N LEU A 58 20.36 -2.36 -6.64
CA LEU A 58 19.16 -1.71 -6.07
C LEU A 58 19.52 -0.77 -4.92
N HIS A 59 20.42 -1.19 -4.03
CA HIS A 59 20.91 -0.33 -2.95
C HIS A 59 21.67 0.89 -3.49
N TYR A 60 22.48 0.73 -4.55
CA TYR A 60 23.14 1.84 -5.22
C TYR A 60 22.15 2.82 -5.87
N ILE A 61 21.13 2.31 -6.58
CA ILE A 61 20.07 3.15 -7.18
C ILE A 61 19.36 3.94 -6.08
N ALA A 62 19.05 3.32 -4.94
CA ALA A 62 18.44 4.01 -3.80
C ALA A 62 19.30 5.20 -3.33
N LYS A 63 20.64 5.06 -3.23
CA LYS A 63 21.53 6.18 -2.90
C LYS A 63 21.43 7.33 -3.91
N LEU A 64 21.43 7.02 -5.21
CA LEU A 64 21.31 8.06 -6.25
C LEU A 64 19.95 8.79 -6.19
N VAL A 65 18.87 8.05 -5.91
CA VAL A 65 17.52 8.61 -5.70
C VAL A 65 17.52 9.53 -4.47
N HIS A 66 18.08 9.07 -3.34
CA HIS A 66 18.21 9.88 -2.13
C HIS A 66 18.99 11.17 -2.38
N GLU A 67 20.10 11.14 -3.11
CA GLU A 67 20.86 12.35 -3.43
C GLU A 67 20.07 13.30 -4.33
N THR A 68 19.41 12.78 -5.35
CA THR A 68 18.58 13.60 -6.25
C THR A 68 17.45 14.30 -5.48
N VAL A 69 16.76 13.56 -4.61
CA VAL A 69 15.71 14.09 -3.73
C VAL A 69 16.28 15.14 -2.78
N HIS A 70 17.44 14.87 -2.20
CA HIS A 70 18.09 15.78 -1.27
C HIS A 70 18.47 17.11 -1.95
N LEU A 71 19.06 17.05 -3.14
CA LEU A 71 19.50 18.22 -3.88
C LEU A 71 18.31 19.08 -4.34
N TYR A 72 17.24 18.45 -4.82
CA TYR A 72 16.01 19.16 -5.19
C TYR A 72 15.41 19.92 -4.00
N PHE A 73 15.20 19.27 -2.84
CA PHE A 73 14.62 19.98 -1.70
C PHE A 73 15.55 21.08 -1.21
N SER A 74 16.85 20.83 -1.17
CA SER A 74 17.85 21.85 -0.81
C SER A 74 17.82 23.04 -1.76
N GLU A 75 17.55 22.83 -3.05
CA GLU A 75 17.36 23.91 -4.03
C GLU A 75 16.09 24.72 -3.74
N LYS A 76 14.97 24.06 -3.40
CA LYS A 76 13.72 24.76 -3.03
C LYS A 76 13.84 25.55 -1.72
N GLU A 77 14.62 25.04 -0.76
CA GLU A 77 14.86 25.65 0.54
C GLU A 77 15.76 26.89 0.46
N ARG A 78 16.59 27.02 -0.59
CA ARG A 78 17.54 28.13 -0.76
C ARG A 78 16.94 29.45 -1.24
N LYS A 79 15.62 29.57 -1.37
CA LYS A 79 14.98 30.80 -1.86
C LYS A 79 14.93 31.89 -0.79
N GLU A 80 16.06 32.58 -0.57
CA GLU A 80 16.17 33.98 -0.11
C GLU A 80 17.59 34.59 -0.17
N GLY A 81 18.48 34.05 -1.01
CA GLY A 81 19.70 34.75 -1.45
C GLY A 81 21.01 34.11 -0.99
N THR A 82 22.03 34.24 -1.85
CA THR A 82 23.49 34.04 -1.64
C THR A 82 24.16 32.71 -2.07
N GLY A 83 23.45 31.65 -2.45
CA GLY A 83 24.08 30.38 -2.89
C GLY A 83 23.87 30.04 -4.38
N LYS A 84 24.93 29.67 -5.11
CA LYS A 84 24.78 28.94 -6.38
C LYS A 84 24.25 27.54 -6.09
N GLY A 85 23.20 27.11 -6.79
CA GLY A 85 22.68 25.75 -6.73
C GLY A 85 23.72 24.73 -7.21
N VAL A 86 23.55 23.48 -6.81
CA VAL A 86 24.27 22.35 -7.38
C VAL A 86 23.52 21.92 -8.63
N ASP A 87 24.21 21.82 -9.77
CA ASP A 87 23.65 21.19 -10.96
C ASP A 87 23.68 19.66 -10.76
N TYR A 88 22.52 19.02 -10.82
CA TYR A 88 22.35 17.58 -10.67
C TYR A 88 21.63 16.95 -11.86
N THR A 89 21.55 17.62 -13.01
CA THR A 89 20.85 17.10 -14.20
C THR A 89 21.43 15.76 -14.67
N ASN A 90 22.75 15.57 -14.61
CA ASN A 90 23.39 14.30 -14.97
C ASN A 90 22.98 13.17 -14.01
N LEU A 91 22.92 13.46 -12.72
CA LEU A 91 22.49 12.49 -11.71
C LEU A 91 21.02 12.11 -11.88
N GLU A 92 20.13 13.10 -12.08
CA GLU A 92 18.71 12.84 -12.34
C GLU A 92 18.53 11.98 -13.61
N THR A 93 19.24 12.32 -14.68
CA THR A 93 19.22 11.54 -15.94
C THR A 93 19.67 10.10 -15.70
N SER A 94 20.72 9.91 -14.90
CA SER A 94 21.24 8.58 -14.57
C SER A 94 20.23 7.74 -13.78
N VAL A 95 19.56 8.35 -12.79
CA VAL A 95 18.50 7.70 -12.02
C VAL A 95 17.36 7.26 -12.92
N LYS A 96 16.90 8.13 -13.83
CA LYS A 96 15.82 7.80 -14.77
C LYS A 96 16.19 6.64 -15.70
N LEU A 97 17.42 6.63 -16.22
CA LEU A 97 17.92 5.53 -17.06
C LEU A 97 17.93 4.21 -16.27
N LEU A 98 18.43 4.21 -15.03
CA LEU A 98 18.45 3.02 -14.20
C LEU A 98 17.04 2.52 -13.83
N ILE A 99 16.11 3.42 -13.51
CA ILE A 99 14.69 3.05 -13.28
C ILE A 99 14.09 2.42 -14.54
N SER A 100 14.41 2.95 -15.73
CA SER A 100 13.99 2.36 -17.00
C SER A 100 14.57 0.95 -17.20
N THR A 101 15.83 0.72 -16.85
CA THR A 101 16.44 -0.62 -16.86
C THR A 101 15.68 -1.59 -15.95
N LEU A 102 15.26 -1.18 -14.75
CA LEU A 102 14.44 -2.03 -13.86
C LEU A 102 13.10 -2.42 -14.51
N ASN A 103 12.51 -1.52 -15.29
CA ASN A 103 11.25 -1.73 -16.00
C ASN A 103 11.36 -2.79 -17.12
N SER A 104 12.56 -3.04 -17.64
CA SER A 104 12.80 -4.03 -18.70
C SER A 104 12.58 -5.49 -18.25
N PHE A 105 12.58 -5.75 -16.92
CA PHE A 105 12.38 -7.08 -16.35
C PHE A 105 10.92 -7.50 -16.15
N LYS A 106 9.96 -6.71 -16.66
CA LYS A 106 8.54 -7.11 -16.76
C LYS A 106 8.32 -8.48 -17.43
N GLY A 107 9.22 -8.89 -18.32
CA GLY A 107 9.18 -10.21 -18.95
C GLY A 107 9.28 -11.37 -17.96
N GLU A 108 10.05 -11.23 -16.87
CA GLU A 108 10.20 -12.26 -15.82
C GLU A 108 8.92 -12.42 -14.97
N ILE A 109 7.99 -11.45 -15.01
CA ILE A 109 6.69 -11.51 -14.32
C ILE A 109 5.72 -12.42 -15.10
N LYS A 110 5.81 -12.44 -16.43
CA LYS A 110 4.90 -13.18 -17.31
C LYS A 110 5.28 -14.64 -17.48
N THR A 111 6.55 -14.98 -17.33
CA THR A 111 7.00 -16.36 -17.34
C THR A 111 6.66 -16.99 -15.99
N LYS A 112 5.85 -18.06 -15.98
CA LYS A 112 5.50 -18.86 -14.77
C LYS A 112 6.71 -19.48 -14.04
N THR A 113 7.92 -19.13 -14.43
CA THR A 113 9.13 -19.33 -13.65
C THR A 113 8.99 -18.61 -12.33
N THR A 114 9.29 -19.33 -11.25
CA THR A 114 9.38 -18.87 -9.86
C THR A 114 10.46 -17.80 -9.63
N SER A 115 10.58 -16.78 -10.49
CA SER A 115 11.46 -15.64 -10.23
C SER A 115 10.90 -14.89 -9.04
N SER A 116 11.63 -14.92 -7.92
CA SER A 116 11.31 -14.14 -6.71
C SER A 116 11.61 -12.65 -6.89
N PHE A 117 12.19 -12.26 -8.03
CA PHE A 117 12.72 -10.92 -8.25
C PHE A 117 11.64 -9.82 -8.31
N PRO A 118 10.49 -9.99 -8.99
CA PRO A 118 9.45 -8.96 -8.99
C PRO A 118 8.92 -8.62 -7.59
N LEU A 119 8.75 -9.64 -6.74
CA LEU A 119 8.35 -9.45 -5.35
C LEU A 119 9.43 -8.70 -4.55
N LEU A 120 10.70 -9.08 -4.74
CA LEU A 120 11.84 -8.39 -4.11
C LEU A 120 11.95 -6.94 -4.58
N LEU A 121 11.71 -6.68 -5.87
CA LEU A 121 11.72 -5.35 -6.44
C LEU A 121 10.57 -4.50 -5.87
N LEU A 122 9.38 -5.08 -5.72
CA LEU A 122 8.25 -4.41 -5.07
C LEU A 122 8.54 -4.09 -3.59
N GLN A 123 9.14 -5.03 -2.85
CA GLN A 123 9.59 -4.81 -1.47
C GLN A 123 10.59 -3.66 -1.40
N TRP A 124 11.62 -3.68 -2.24
CA TRP A 124 12.62 -2.62 -2.32
C TRP A 124 12.01 -1.26 -2.66
N LEU A 125 11.03 -1.20 -3.57
CA LEU A 125 10.31 0.05 -3.90
C LEU A 125 9.56 0.61 -2.69
N PHE A 126 8.90 -0.26 -1.93
CA PHE A 126 8.20 0.15 -0.70
C PHE A 126 9.17 0.65 0.37
N GLU A 127 10.28 -0.05 0.58
CA GLU A 127 11.35 0.36 1.50
C GLU A 127 11.96 1.70 1.12
N LEU A 128 12.35 1.88 -0.15
CA LEU A 128 12.90 3.13 -0.65
C LEU A 128 11.93 4.30 -0.44
N CYS A 129 10.65 4.11 -0.75
CA CYS A 129 9.66 5.16 -0.55
C CYS A 129 9.43 5.49 0.94
N ALA A 130 9.44 4.49 1.82
CA ALA A 130 9.38 4.72 3.26
C ALA A 130 10.62 5.50 3.74
N ASP A 131 11.81 5.15 3.27
CA ASP A 131 13.06 5.82 3.62
C ASP A 131 13.10 7.26 3.10
N LEU A 132 12.60 7.51 1.88
CA LEU A 132 12.48 8.86 1.34
C LEU A 132 11.59 9.73 2.22
N SER A 133 10.45 9.23 2.69
CA SER A 133 9.60 9.94 3.64
C SER A 133 10.32 10.16 4.97
N HIS A 134 10.95 9.11 5.52
CA HIS A 134 11.67 9.18 6.78
C HIS A 134 12.80 10.23 6.77
N GLN A 135 13.58 10.31 5.69
CA GLN A 135 14.71 11.23 5.59
C GLN A 135 14.30 12.67 5.25
N ASN A 136 13.08 12.90 4.74
CA ASN A 136 12.68 14.22 4.23
C ASN A 136 11.49 14.86 4.97
N HIS A 137 10.78 14.15 5.86
CA HIS A 137 9.54 14.66 6.48
C HIS A 137 9.72 15.90 7.38
N ASN A 138 10.91 16.15 7.94
CA ASN A 138 11.19 17.29 8.83
C ASN A 138 12.02 18.39 8.16
N ARG A 139 12.00 18.46 6.84
CA ARG A 139 12.75 19.46 6.09
C ARG A 139 12.21 20.88 6.29
N PRO A 140 13.06 21.92 6.16
CA PRO A 140 12.59 23.31 6.09
C PRO A 140 11.53 23.52 4.99
N TYR A 141 11.60 22.78 3.88
CA TYR A 141 10.58 22.78 2.84
C TYR A 141 9.16 22.47 3.37
N PHE A 142 9.05 21.65 4.42
CA PHE A 142 7.79 21.30 5.09
C PHE A 142 7.60 22.04 6.42
N ASN A 143 8.22 23.21 6.60
CA ASN A 143 8.16 24.00 7.83
C ASN A 143 8.58 23.22 9.09
N LEU A 144 9.53 22.28 8.94
CA LEU A 144 10.05 21.45 10.05
C LEU A 144 8.97 20.62 10.78
N GLN A 145 7.89 20.26 10.08
CA GLN A 145 6.81 19.44 10.60
C GLN A 145 6.48 18.32 9.61
N ARG A 146 6.02 17.17 10.13
CA ARG A 146 5.60 16.06 9.27
C ARG A 146 4.41 16.51 8.41
N PRO A 147 4.55 16.54 7.08
CA PRO A 147 3.47 16.94 6.19
C PRO A 147 2.36 15.88 6.15
N LEU A 148 1.16 16.30 5.77
CA LEU A 148 0.08 15.38 5.43
C LEU A 148 0.50 14.47 4.25
N PRO A 149 0.03 13.20 4.18
CA PRO A 149 0.39 12.28 3.10
C PRO A 149 0.19 12.85 1.69
N SER A 150 -0.90 13.60 1.47
CA SER A 150 -1.20 14.23 0.18
C SER A 150 -0.26 15.38 -0.19
N VAL A 151 0.26 16.10 0.81
CA VAL A 151 1.26 17.16 0.60
C VAL A 151 2.61 16.54 0.27
N LEU A 152 2.97 15.46 0.98
CA LEU A 152 4.20 14.72 0.74
C LEU A 152 4.22 14.09 -0.66
N LEU A 153 3.14 13.41 -1.05
CA LEU A 153 2.99 12.81 -2.38
C LEU A 153 3.13 13.87 -3.48
N LYS A 154 2.43 15.00 -3.36
CA LYS A 154 2.53 16.10 -4.33
C LYS A 154 3.93 16.71 -4.40
N ALA A 155 4.65 16.81 -3.28
CA ALA A 155 6.01 17.33 -3.26
C ALA A 155 6.96 16.38 -4.02
N PHE A 156 6.85 15.08 -3.78
CA PHE A 156 7.63 14.07 -4.49
C PHE A 156 7.28 13.98 -5.98
N GLN A 157 6.01 14.10 -6.35
CA GLN A 157 5.56 14.12 -7.75
C GLN A 157 6.06 15.32 -8.56
N GLN A 158 6.64 16.34 -7.93
CA GLN A 158 7.31 17.43 -8.66
C GLN A 158 8.68 17.02 -9.20
N MET A 159 9.21 15.86 -8.80
CA MET A 159 10.51 15.33 -9.22
C MET A 159 10.33 14.30 -10.34
N PRO A 160 10.85 14.53 -11.55
CA PRO A 160 10.76 13.58 -12.67
C PRO A 160 11.21 12.16 -12.32
N CYS A 161 12.33 12.01 -11.60
CA CYS A 161 12.83 10.68 -11.24
C CYS A 161 11.90 9.92 -10.27
N ILE A 162 11.19 10.62 -9.37
CA ILE A 162 10.24 9.99 -8.46
C ILE A 162 8.93 9.64 -9.20
N VAL A 163 8.52 10.45 -10.18
CA VAL A 163 7.39 10.08 -11.05
C VAL A 163 7.69 8.77 -11.79
N ASP A 164 8.89 8.61 -12.35
CA ASP A 164 9.30 7.36 -13.00
C ASP A 164 9.35 6.18 -12.00
N LEU A 165 9.83 6.41 -10.78
CA LEU A 165 9.85 5.41 -9.70
C LEU A 165 8.45 4.96 -9.28
N LEU A 166 7.52 5.90 -9.12
CA LEU A 166 6.12 5.63 -8.78
C LEU A 166 5.41 4.89 -9.91
N SER A 167 5.70 5.26 -11.17
CA SER A 167 5.18 4.53 -12.33
C SER A 167 5.71 3.10 -12.39
N LEU A 168 6.99 2.88 -12.08
CA LEU A 168 7.56 1.54 -11.95
C LEU A 168 6.84 0.73 -10.86
N MET A 169 6.59 1.32 -9.70
CA MET A 169 5.84 0.70 -8.60
C MET A 169 4.43 0.34 -9.01
N GLU A 170 3.66 1.26 -9.58
CA GLU A 170 2.28 1.02 -10.03
C GLU A 170 2.22 -0.12 -11.04
N ASN A 171 3.14 -0.13 -12.01
CA ASN A 171 3.22 -1.17 -13.02
C ASN A 171 3.50 -2.56 -12.40
N ILE A 172 4.54 -2.68 -11.57
CA ILE A 172 4.90 -3.94 -10.93
C ILE A 172 3.77 -4.39 -10.00
N PHE A 173 3.24 -3.49 -9.18
CA PHE A 173 2.16 -3.78 -8.26
C PHE A 173 0.93 -4.33 -9.01
N THR A 174 0.53 -3.68 -10.10
CA THR A 174 -0.62 -4.11 -10.92
C THR A 174 -0.37 -5.46 -11.61
N GLU A 175 0.80 -5.67 -12.20
CA GLU A 175 1.14 -6.94 -12.83
C GLU A 175 1.23 -8.08 -11.82
N MET A 176 1.80 -7.82 -10.64
CA MET A 176 1.89 -8.77 -9.54
C MET A 176 0.53 -9.09 -8.92
N LEU A 177 -0.35 -8.09 -8.79
CA LEU A 177 -1.71 -8.28 -8.31
C LEU A 177 -2.52 -9.22 -9.23
N ASN A 178 -2.27 -9.18 -10.53
CA ASN A 178 -2.94 -10.06 -11.49
C ASN A 178 -2.34 -11.49 -11.54
N SER A 179 -1.07 -11.66 -11.20
CA SER A 179 -0.36 -12.94 -11.29
C SER A 179 -0.25 -13.68 -9.94
N THR A 180 0.01 -12.96 -8.86
CA THR A 180 0.21 -13.45 -7.49
C THR A 180 -0.45 -12.51 -6.46
N PRO A 181 -1.79 -12.37 -6.48
CA PRO A 181 -2.52 -11.38 -5.66
C PRO A 181 -2.22 -11.49 -4.16
N GLU A 182 -2.24 -12.70 -3.61
CA GLU A 182 -2.05 -12.95 -2.17
C GLU A 182 -0.69 -12.40 -1.68
N LYS A 183 0.41 -12.79 -2.34
CA LYS A 183 1.77 -12.32 -1.99
C LYS A 183 1.93 -10.81 -2.16
N THR A 184 1.26 -10.25 -3.15
CA THR A 184 1.29 -8.80 -3.44
C THR A 184 0.62 -8.01 -2.31
N ILE A 185 -0.59 -8.43 -1.90
CA ILE A 185 -1.31 -7.81 -0.79
C ILE A 185 -0.56 -8.01 0.52
N GLN A 186 -0.08 -9.22 0.83
CA GLN A 186 0.70 -9.48 2.04
C GLN A 186 1.97 -8.61 2.11
N THR A 187 2.65 -8.40 0.98
CA THR A 187 3.83 -7.54 0.91
C THR A 187 3.48 -6.08 1.17
N PHE A 188 2.37 -5.59 0.61
CA PHE A 188 1.88 -4.24 0.86
C PHE A 188 1.44 -4.01 2.31
N ILE A 189 0.69 -4.94 2.90
CA ILE A 189 0.28 -4.88 4.30
C ILE A 189 1.49 -4.95 5.24
N SER A 190 2.46 -5.81 4.92
CA SER A 190 3.71 -5.92 5.69
C SER A 190 4.52 -4.62 5.64
N ALA A 191 4.59 -3.97 4.48
CA ALA A 191 5.24 -2.66 4.34
C ALA A 191 4.52 -1.57 5.15
N GLN A 192 3.18 -1.49 5.07
CA GLN A 192 2.40 -0.55 5.87
C GLN A 192 2.59 -0.79 7.39
N LYS A 193 2.71 -2.05 7.82
CA LYS A 193 3.02 -2.40 9.22
C LYS A 193 4.44 -1.98 9.62
N ALA A 194 5.44 -2.30 8.80
CA ALA A 194 6.85 -2.02 9.09
C ALA A 194 7.15 -0.51 9.09
N PHE A 195 6.47 0.25 8.24
CA PHE A 195 6.74 1.66 7.98
C PHE A 195 5.56 2.58 8.31
N ILE A 196 4.79 2.24 9.36
CA ILE A 196 3.51 2.89 9.74
C ILE A 196 3.54 4.43 9.76
N ASN A 197 4.70 5.04 10.05
CA ASN A 197 4.87 6.49 10.14
C ASN A 197 5.27 7.17 8.83
N ASN A 198 5.71 6.40 7.84
CA ASN A 198 6.38 6.90 6.65
C ASN A 198 5.77 6.36 5.34
N PHE A 199 4.77 5.48 5.40
CA PHE A 199 4.23 4.76 4.24
C PHE A 199 2.84 5.22 3.78
N ASP A 200 2.11 6.00 4.59
CA ASP A 200 0.73 6.42 4.29
C ASP A 200 0.57 7.15 2.94
N TRP A 201 1.61 7.84 2.48
CA TRP A 201 1.61 8.53 1.19
C TRP A 201 1.71 7.55 0.00
N ILE A 202 2.31 6.38 0.19
CA ILE A 202 2.29 5.28 -0.79
C ILE A 202 0.93 4.60 -0.78
N THR A 203 0.32 4.39 0.39
CA THR A 203 -1.07 3.93 0.47
C THR A 203 -2.02 4.87 -0.26
N LEU A 204 -1.83 6.19 -0.12
CA LEU A 204 -2.56 7.18 -0.90
C LEU A 204 -2.29 7.04 -2.41
N PHE A 205 -1.04 6.90 -2.83
CA PHE A 205 -0.68 6.73 -4.25
C PHE A 205 -1.32 5.47 -4.88
N ILE A 206 -1.29 4.34 -4.19
CA ILE A 206 -1.93 3.09 -4.66
C ILE A 206 -3.46 3.25 -4.68
N ALA A 207 -4.05 3.95 -3.71
CA ALA A 207 -5.47 4.27 -3.73
C ALA A 207 -5.83 5.21 -4.90
N GLU A 208 -4.98 6.18 -5.24
CA GLU A 208 -5.19 7.12 -6.35
C GLU A 208 -5.05 6.45 -7.74
N SER A 209 -4.15 5.46 -7.89
CA SER A 209 -4.07 4.64 -9.11
C SER A 209 -5.22 3.64 -9.22
N PHE A 210 -5.71 3.15 -8.08
CA PHE A 210 -6.79 2.16 -7.97
C PHE A 210 -6.62 0.96 -8.92
N PRO A 211 -5.55 0.15 -8.76
CA PRO A 211 -5.29 -0.98 -9.63
C PRO A 211 -6.51 -1.93 -9.73
N PRO A 212 -6.81 -2.48 -10.91
CA PRO A 212 -7.90 -3.44 -11.05
C PRO A 212 -7.78 -4.60 -10.06
N ASN A 213 -8.90 -5.01 -9.47
CA ASN A 213 -8.97 -6.06 -8.45
C ASN A 213 -8.27 -5.75 -7.11
N PHE A 214 -7.70 -4.55 -6.90
CA PHE A 214 -7.00 -4.24 -5.65
C PHE A 214 -7.93 -4.35 -4.43
N ALA A 215 -9.07 -3.64 -4.45
CA ALA A 215 -10.04 -3.69 -3.36
C ALA A 215 -10.58 -5.11 -3.13
N LYS A 216 -10.81 -5.88 -4.21
CA LYS A 216 -11.28 -7.28 -4.14
C LYS A 216 -10.26 -8.20 -3.47
N ASN A 217 -9.00 -8.17 -3.92
CA ASN A 217 -7.94 -8.99 -3.35
C ASN A 217 -7.60 -8.56 -1.91
N LEU A 218 -7.65 -7.27 -1.61
CA LEU A 218 -7.49 -6.74 -0.26
C LEU A 218 -8.58 -7.27 0.67
N LEU A 219 -9.85 -7.26 0.21
CA LEU A 219 -10.97 -7.76 1.00
C LEU A 219 -10.86 -9.26 1.24
N LYS A 220 -10.55 -10.03 0.20
CA LYS A 220 -10.37 -11.48 0.28
C LYS A 220 -9.26 -11.85 1.28
N ASN A 221 -8.10 -11.18 1.19
CA ASN A 221 -6.99 -11.46 2.08
C ASN A 221 -7.32 -11.12 3.55
N GLY A 222 -7.97 -9.98 3.79
CA GLY A 222 -8.42 -9.61 5.13
C GLY A 222 -9.50 -10.55 5.68
N ALA A 223 -10.37 -11.10 4.83
CA ALA A 223 -11.36 -12.09 5.21
C ALA A 223 -10.73 -13.45 5.58
N GLU A 224 -9.74 -13.91 4.81
CA GLU A 224 -8.95 -15.11 5.12
C GLU A 224 -8.18 -14.95 6.45
N GLU A 225 -7.57 -13.78 6.68
CA GLU A 225 -6.90 -13.46 7.95
C GLU A 225 -7.89 -13.41 9.12
N PHE A 226 -9.07 -12.80 8.94
CA PHE A 226 -10.09 -12.76 10.00
C PHE A 226 -10.62 -14.16 10.33
N HIS A 227 -10.85 -14.98 9.31
CA HIS A 227 -11.28 -16.35 9.49
C HIS A 227 -10.24 -17.17 10.25
N SER A 228 -8.97 -17.03 9.88
CA SER A 228 -7.84 -17.68 10.58
C SER A 228 -7.76 -17.24 12.04
N PHE A 229 -7.86 -15.93 12.29
CA PHE A 229 -7.93 -15.36 13.64
C PHE A 229 -9.09 -15.96 14.47
N CYS A 230 -10.28 -16.09 13.90
CA CYS A 230 -11.43 -16.69 14.60
C CYS A 230 -11.17 -18.16 14.97
N GLY A 231 -10.51 -18.90 14.09
CA GLY A 231 -10.11 -20.30 14.33
C GLY A 231 -9.06 -20.43 15.44
N GLU A 232 -8.06 -19.56 15.46
CA GLU A 232 -7.02 -19.50 16.49
C GLU A 232 -7.60 -19.09 17.85
N LEU A 233 -8.46 -18.07 17.86
CA LEU A 233 -9.12 -17.59 19.08
C LEU A 233 -9.97 -18.69 19.74
N SER A 234 -10.72 -19.45 18.93
CA SER A 234 -11.57 -20.56 19.41
C SER A 234 -10.76 -21.69 20.06
N ARG A 235 -9.46 -21.80 19.75
CA ARG A 235 -8.54 -22.82 20.29
C ARG A 235 -7.63 -22.28 21.40
N SER A 236 -7.71 -20.98 21.68
CA SER A 236 -6.80 -20.29 22.60
C SER A 236 -7.30 -20.34 24.04
N ASN A 237 -6.36 -20.41 24.98
CA ASN A 237 -6.65 -20.12 26.39
C ASN A 237 -6.75 -18.59 26.61
N VAL A 238 -7.15 -18.16 27.81
CA VAL A 238 -7.41 -16.73 28.12
C VAL A 238 -6.20 -15.82 27.83
N GLN A 239 -4.97 -16.27 28.12
CA GLN A 239 -3.75 -15.48 27.93
C GLN A 239 -3.35 -15.40 26.45
N LEU A 240 -3.40 -16.53 25.74
CA LEU A 240 -3.11 -16.59 24.31
C LEU A 240 -4.17 -15.83 23.50
N ALA A 241 -5.43 -15.88 23.92
CA ALA A 241 -6.53 -15.15 23.30
C ALA A 241 -6.27 -13.63 23.30
N ALA A 242 -5.77 -13.07 24.40
CA ALA A 242 -5.43 -11.65 24.49
C ALA A 242 -4.33 -11.25 23.49
N GLN A 243 -3.29 -12.06 23.36
CA GLN A 243 -2.19 -11.83 22.41
C GLN A 243 -2.66 -11.91 20.96
N VAL A 244 -3.42 -12.96 20.62
CA VAL A 244 -4.00 -13.17 19.29
C VAL A 244 -4.94 -12.01 18.93
N HIS A 245 -5.73 -11.51 19.89
CA HIS A 245 -6.57 -10.31 19.73
C HIS A 245 -5.76 -9.05 19.46
N GLU A 246 -4.70 -8.79 20.22
CA GLU A 246 -3.87 -7.60 20.06
C GLU A 246 -3.20 -7.59 18.68
N GLU A 247 -2.63 -8.73 18.27
CA GLU A 247 -1.97 -8.88 16.98
C GLU A 247 -2.94 -8.66 15.82
N TYR A 248 -4.12 -9.29 15.87
CA TYR A 248 -5.13 -9.13 14.83
C TYR A 248 -5.69 -7.70 14.80
N SER A 249 -5.86 -7.06 15.97
CA SER A 249 -6.34 -5.68 16.05
C SER A 249 -5.41 -4.68 15.35
N GLY A 250 -4.08 -4.90 15.43
CA GLY A 250 -3.09 -4.13 14.70
C GLY A 250 -3.27 -4.24 13.17
N ARG A 251 -3.49 -5.46 12.67
CA ARG A 251 -3.73 -5.70 11.23
C ARG A 251 -5.07 -5.15 10.78
N LEU A 252 -6.13 -5.34 11.57
CA LEU A 252 -7.46 -4.82 11.27
C LEU A 252 -7.45 -3.29 11.14
N ARG A 253 -6.64 -2.59 11.95
CA ARG A 253 -6.44 -1.14 11.82
C ARG A 253 -5.84 -0.78 10.47
N ILE A 254 -4.80 -1.51 10.02
CA ILE A 254 -4.18 -1.31 8.71
C ILE A 254 -5.21 -1.48 7.58
N TYR A 255 -5.98 -2.57 7.58
CA TYR A 255 -7.05 -2.77 6.59
C TYR A 255 -8.07 -1.62 6.64
N SER A 256 -8.55 -1.25 7.84
CA SER A 256 -9.45 -0.12 8.04
C SER A 256 -8.93 1.17 7.42
N ASP A 257 -7.65 1.49 7.63
CA ASP A 257 -7.06 2.74 7.17
C ASP A 257 -6.89 2.76 5.64
N ILE A 258 -6.54 1.62 5.02
CA ILE A 258 -6.52 1.47 3.57
C ILE A 258 -7.92 1.61 2.97
N PHE A 259 -8.93 0.94 3.54
CA PHE A 259 -10.31 1.03 3.07
C PHE A 259 -10.89 2.45 3.21
N LYS A 260 -10.59 3.17 4.31
CA LYS A 260 -10.91 4.60 4.44
C LYS A 260 -10.23 5.43 3.37
N CYS A 261 -8.97 5.12 3.05
CA CYS A 261 -8.25 5.80 1.99
C CYS A 261 -8.94 5.60 0.62
N LEU A 262 -9.38 4.37 0.33
CA LEU A 262 -10.11 4.05 -0.90
C LEU A 262 -11.46 4.76 -0.98
N GLU A 263 -12.25 4.76 0.11
CA GLU A 263 -13.54 5.46 0.17
C GLU A 263 -13.38 6.96 -0.12
N ARG A 264 -12.37 7.60 0.49
CA ARG A 264 -12.14 9.05 0.35
C ARG A 264 -11.63 9.44 -1.04
N ASN A 265 -10.76 8.64 -1.64
CA ASN A 265 -10.07 9.01 -2.89
C ASN A 265 -10.71 8.44 -4.16
N LYS A 266 -11.43 7.32 -4.06
CA LYS A 266 -12.06 6.59 -5.19
C LYS A 266 -13.49 6.22 -4.87
N LYS A 267 -14.25 7.19 -4.38
CA LYS A 267 -15.59 6.99 -3.82
C LYS A 267 -16.54 6.22 -4.75
N VAL A 268 -16.50 6.48 -6.07
CA VAL A 268 -17.43 5.87 -7.03
C VAL A 268 -17.04 4.42 -7.33
N GLU A 269 -15.77 4.18 -7.60
CA GLU A 269 -15.23 2.85 -7.89
C GLU A 269 -15.29 1.95 -6.66
N PHE A 270 -14.93 2.50 -5.50
CA PHE A 270 -15.04 1.82 -4.22
C PHE A 270 -16.50 1.52 -3.85
N ARG A 271 -17.42 2.47 -4.08
CA ARG A 271 -18.86 2.23 -3.92
C ARG A 271 -19.32 1.07 -4.77
N ARG A 272 -18.98 1.06 -6.06
CA ARG A 272 -19.37 -0.02 -6.98
C ARG A 272 -18.85 -1.36 -6.48
N PHE A 273 -17.58 -1.41 -6.08
CA PHE A 273 -16.98 -2.61 -5.48
C PHE A 273 -17.77 -3.11 -4.25
N VAL A 274 -18.09 -2.24 -3.30
CA VAL A 274 -18.84 -2.63 -2.09
C VAL A 274 -20.22 -3.16 -2.45
N LEU A 275 -20.93 -2.50 -3.37
CA LEU A 275 -22.24 -2.95 -3.83
C LEU A 275 -22.18 -4.28 -4.58
N ASP A 276 -21.15 -4.50 -5.39
CA ASP A 276 -20.95 -5.76 -6.12
C ASP A 276 -20.77 -6.92 -5.13
N VAL A 277 -19.95 -6.75 -4.08
CA VAL A 277 -19.77 -7.78 -3.02
C VAL A 277 -21.09 -8.07 -2.29
N LEU A 278 -21.85 -7.02 -1.95
CA LEU A 278 -23.14 -7.17 -1.27
C LEU A 278 -24.17 -7.88 -2.14
N ASN A 279 -24.27 -7.51 -3.42
CA ASN A 279 -25.18 -8.14 -4.36
C ASN A 279 -24.82 -9.60 -4.60
N GLU A 280 -23.53 -9.93 -4.78
CA GLU A 280 -23.06 -11.32 -4.90
C GLU A 280 -23.49 -12.12 -3.66
N PHE A 281 -23.20 -11.64 -2.46
CA PHE A 281 -23.59 -12.34 -1.22
C PHE A 281 -25.11 -12.50 -1.07
N LEU A 282 -25.88 -11.44 -1.30
CA LEU A 282 -27.33 -11.47 -1.08
C LEU A 282 -28.07 -12.29 -2.14
N LEU A 283 -27.55 -12.39 -3.37
CA LEU A 283 -28.17 -13.14 -4.46
C LEU A 283 -27.72 -14.60 -4.52
N THR A 284 -26.44 -14.89 -4.29
CA THR A 284 -25.88 -16.25 -4.49
C THR A 284 -25.42 -16.92 -3.20
N SER A 285 -25.40 -16.20 -2.07
CA SER A 285 -24.76 -16.63 -0.81
C SER A 285 -23.25 -16.94 -0.94
N GLU A 286 -22.63 -16.53 -2.05
CA GLU A 286 -21.17 -16.58 -2.23
C GLU A 286 -20.50 -15.42 -1.48
N ASN A 287 -19.19 -15.49 -1.25
CA ASN A 287 -18.42 -14.45 -0.54
C ASN A 287 -18.85 -14.18 0.93
N LEU A 288 -19.40 -15.18 1.62
CA LEU A 288 -19.79 -15.07 3.03
C LEU A 288 -18.64 -14.55 3.91
N HIS A 289 -17.41 -15.02 3.70
CA HIS A 289 -16.26 -14.61 4.50
C HIS A 289 -15.93 -13.12 4.30
N GLU A 290 -15.93 -12.67 3.05
CA GLU A 290 -15.70 -11.29 2.64
C GLU A 290 -16.78 -10.35 3.18
N PHE A 291 -18.04 -10.77 3.12
CA PHE A 291 -19.15 -10.03 3.71
C PHE A 291 -18.98 -9.89 5.23
N VAL A 292 -18.71 -10.98 5.94
CA VAL A 292 -18.50 -10.97 7.40
C VAL A 292 -17.31 -10.06 7.77
N PHE A 293 -16.25 -10.06 6.96
CA PHE A 293 -15.12 -9.17 7.18
C PHE A 293 -15.45 -7.70 6.88
N LEU A 294 -16.26 -7.39 5.85
CA LEU A 294 -16.79 -6.04 5.63
C LEU A 294 -17.61 -5.55 6.84
N VAL A 295 -18.45 -6.40 7.42
CA VAL A 295 -19.17 -6.08 8.66
C VAL A 295 -18.18 -5.79 9.78
N LYS A 296 -17.14 -6.62 9.95
CA LYS A 296 -16.10 -6.38 10.96
C LYS A 296 -15.39 -5.04 10.75
N LEU A 297 -15.07 -4.69 9.51
CA LEU A 297 -14.48 -3.39 9.16
C LEU A 297 -15.43 -2.23 9.47
N ALA A 298 -16.72 -2.37 9.17
CA ALA A 298 -17.72 -1.34 9.44
C ALA A 298 -17.93 -1.10 10.93
N LEU A 299 -17.83 -2.13 11.76
CA LEU A 299 -17.91 -2.00 13.21
C LEU A 299 -16.75 -1.18 13.79
N VAL A 300 -15.54 -1.37 13.25
CA VAL A 300 -14.34 -0.61 13.68
C VAL A 300 -14.30 0.77 13.04
N SER A 301 -14.77 0.87 11.80
CA SER A 301 -14.65 2.05 10.94
C SER A 301 -15.93 2.25 10.14
N PRO A 302 -17.01 2.77 10.79
CA PRO A 302 -18.32 2.93 10.16
C PRO A 302 -18.30 3.80 8.89
N GLU A 303 -17.34 4.72 8.79
CA GLU A 303 -17.10 5.58 7.63
C GLU A 303 -16.98 4.84 6.30
N ILE A 304 -16.56 3.56 6.32
CA ILE A 304 -16.37 2.73 5.12
C ILE A 304 -17.72 2.37 4.47
N ILE A 305 -18.76 2.13 5.29
CA ILE A 305 -20.05 1.58 4.83
C ILE A 305 -21.21 2.58 4.95
N ILE A 306 -21.18 3.49 5.93
CA ILE A 306 -22.24 4.49 6.14
C ILE A 306 -22.66 5.25 4.87
N PRO A 307 -21.74 5.67 3.97
CA PRO A 307 -22.13 6.40 2.76
C PRO A 307 -23.04 5.61 1.81
N TYR A 308 -23.20 4.31 2.03
CA TYR A 308 -23.95 3.38 1.19
C TYR A 308 -25.11 2.70 1.93
N ALA A 309 -25.46 3.21 3.13
CA ALA A 309 -26.46 2.60 4.00
C ALA A 309 -27.83 2.48 3.34
N ASP A 310 -28.30 3.51 2.63
CA ASP A 310 -29.61 3.47 1.97
C ASP A 310 -29.66 2.41 0.85
N GLU A 311 -28.59 2.27 0.08
CA GLU A 311 -28.49 1.26 -0.97
C GLU A 311 -28.41 -0.16 -0.39
N ILE A 312 -27.66 -0.35 0.69
CA ILE A 312 -27.60 -1.64 1.42
C ILE A 312 -29.00 -2.06 1.87
N VAL A 313 -29.79 -1.11 2.34
CA VAL A 313 -31.15 -1.37 2.81
C VAL A 313 -32.10 -1.69 1.67
N GLN A 314 -31.94 -1.02 0.54
CA GLN A 314 -32.71 -1.36 -0.66
C GLN A 314 -32.44 -2.80 -1.10
N ILE A 315 -31.17 -3.23 -1.10
CA ILE A 315 -30.80 -4.62 -1.43
C ILE A 315 -31.34 -5.61 -0.38
N GLY A 316 -31.23 -5.28 0.91
CA GLY A 316 -31.76 -6.11 2.01
C GLY A 316 -33.29 -6.21 2.05
N SER A 317 -33.99 -5.32 1.36
CA SER A 317 -35.46 -5.25 1.37
C SER A 317 -36.19 -6.14 0.36
N PHE A 318 -35.45 -6.98 -0.37
CA PHE A 318 -36.01 -8.02 -1.23
C PHE A 318 -36.50 -9.23 -0.42
N GLY A 319 -37.72 -9.13 0.14
CA GLY A 319 -38.65 -10.24 0.41
C GLY A 319 -38.20 -11.41 1.32
N LEU A 320 -39.07 -12.43 1.40
CA LEU A 320 -38.99 -13.65 2.23
C LEU A 320 -37.72 -14.53 2.07
N SER A 321 -36.72 -14.09 1.30
CA SER A 321 -35.46 -14.79 1.03
C SER A 321 -34.32 -14.48 2.01
N THR A 322 -34.52 -13.61 2.99
CA THR A 322 -33.49 -13.27 4.00
C THR A 322 -33.35 -14.31 5.11
N PHE A 323 -34.40 -15.09 5.41
CA PHE A 323 -34.40 -16.06 6.52
C PHE A 323 -33.30 -17.15 6.40
N PRO A 324 -33.06 -17.75 5.22
CA PRO A 324 -31.92 -18.67 5.03
C PRO A 324 -30.56 -18.00 5.23
N ILE A 325 -30.41 -16.74 4.83
CA ILE A 325 -29.17 -15.96 4.97
C ILE A 325 -28.89 -15.64 6.45
N LEU A 326 -29.92 -15.25 7.20
CA LEU A 326 -29.81 -15.02 8.65
C LEU A 326 -29.49 -16.32 9.41
N THR A 327 -30.08 -17.44 8.96
CA THR A 327 -29.74 -18.77 9.48
C THR A 327 -28.28 -19.12 9.20
N LEU A 328 -27.78 -18.83 7.99
CA LEU A 328 -26.38 -19.06 7.62
C LEU A 328 -25.41 -18.18 8.45
N LEU A 329 -25.74 -16.89 8.64
CA LEU A 329 -24.92 -15.96 9.41
C LEU A 329 -24.89 -16.32 10.91
N SER A 330 -26.03 -16.71 11.49
CA SER A 330 -26.09 -17.15 12.90
C SER A 330 -25.31 -18.44 13.15
N GLN A 331 -25.18 -19.30 12.14
CA GLN A 331 -24.35 -20.52 12.21
C GLN A 331 -22.85 -20.25 11.97
N THR A 332 -22.46 -19.03 11.60
CA THR A 332 -21.07 -18.68 11.27
C THR A 332 -20.33 -18.12 12.50
N PRO A 333 -19.37 -18.86 13.10
CA PRO A 333 -18.72 -18.42 14.35
C PRO A 333 -17.98 -17.09 14.23
N SER A 334 -17.37 -16.82 13.07
CA SER A 334 -16.68 -15.54 12.81
C SER A 334 -17.63 -14.35 12.78
N PHE A 335 -18.90 -14.56 12.42
CA PHE A 335 -19.91 -13.50 12.47
C PHE A 335 -20.29 -13.17 13.92
N GLY A 336 -20.49 -14.18 14.77
CA GLY A 336 -20.69 -13.98 16.21
C GLY A 336 -19.53 -13.23 16.87
N LEU A 337 -18.29 -13.56 16.51
CA LEU A 337 -17.09 -12.84 16.98
C LEU A 337 -16.96 -11.42 16.39
N ALA A 338 -17.45 -11.18 15.17
CA ALA A 338 -17.48 -9.85 14.62
C ALA A 338 -18.40 -8.95 15.44
N MET A 339 -19.59 -9.45 15.78
CA MET A 339 -20.68 -8.75 16.45
C MET A 339 -20.57 -8.67 17.98
N SER A 340 -19.63 -9.38 18.61
CA SER A 340 -19.52 -9.47 20.07
C SER A 340 -19.16 -8.15 20.78
N ASN A 341 -18.68 -7.13 20.06
CA ASN A 341 -18.37 -5.83 20.63
C ASN A 341 -19.59 -4.89 20.59
N ASN A 342 -20.42 -4.97 21.64
CA ASN A 342 -21.67 -4.21 21.77
C ASN A 342 -21.50 -2.69 21.56
N LEU A 343 -20.38 -2.09 21.97
CA LEU A 343 -20.18 -0.64 21.81
C LEU A 343 -19.93 -0.25 20.35
N GLN A 344 -19.13 -1.04 19.63
CA GLN A 344 -18.87 -0.81 18.20
C GLN A 344 -20.13 -1.03 17.37
N LEU A 345 -20.90 -2.06 17.72
CA LEU A 345 -22.20 -2.34 17.11
C LEU A 345 -23.17 -1.19 17.35
N GLN A 346 -23.35 -0.74 18.61
CA GLN A 346 -24.18 0.41 18.94
C GLN A 346 -23.77 1.66 18.16
N ASN A 347 -22.48 1.99 18.12
CA ASN A 347 -21.97 3.15 17.39
C ASN A 347 -22.24 3.05 15.87
N MET A 348 -22.06 1.88 15.27
CA MET A 348 -22.35 1.65 13.87
C MET A 348 -23.84 1.83 13.59
N ILE A 349 -24.70 1.22 14.42
CA ILE A 349 -26.16 1.32 14.31
C ILE A 349 -26.60 2.78 14.44
N THR A 350 -26.18 3.49 15.50
CA THR A 350 -26.51 4.91 15.71
C THR A 350 -26.16 5.75 14.48
N ARG A 351 -24.96 5.58 13.92
CA ARG A 351 -24.52 6.35 12.75
C ARG A 351 -25.26 5.99 11.46
N ILE A 352 -25.67 4.73 11.30
CA ILE A 352 -26.53 4.32 10.20
C ILE A 352 -27.91 4.99 10.36
N LEU A 353 -28.49 4.96 11.56
CA LEU A 353 -29.79 5.56 11.85
C LEU A 353 -29.77 7.09 11.68
N GLU A 354 -28.67 7.77 11.99
CA GLU A 354 -28.50 9.22 11.79
C GLU A 354 -28.50 9.64 10.30
N ARG A 355 -28.14 8.73 9.40
CA ARG A 355 -28.01 9.03 7.96
C ARG A 355 -29.06 8.39 7.07
N ALA A 356 -29.71 7.34 7.53
CA ALA A 356 -30.71 6.62 6.76
C ALA A 356 -31.97 7.49 6.56
N ASN A 357 -32.57 7.35 5.39
CA ASN A 357 -33.94 7.81 5.15
C ASN A 357 -34.91 7.16 6.17
N THR A 358 -35.90 7.90 6.66
CA THR A 358 -36.97 7.41 7.56
C THR A 358 -37.67 6.13 7.06
N ASN A 359 -37.79 5.94 5.75
CA ASN A 359 -38.36 4.73 5.13
C ASN A 359 -37.38 3.53 5.15
N SER A 360 -36.06 3.79 5.15
CA SER A 360 -35.00 2.77 5.25
C SER A 360 -34.80 2.33 6.70
N LEU A 361 -34.99 3.24 7.65
CA LEU A 361 -34.78 3.07 9.09
C LEU A 361 -35.52 1.87 9.69
N PHE A 362 -36.78 1.64 9.31
CA PHE A 362 -37.57 0.52 9.85
C PHE A 362 -37.00 -0.83 9.41
N LYS A 363 -36.55 -0.95 8.15
CA LYS A 363 -35.95 -2.17 7.59
C LYS A 363 -34.55 -2.42 8.13
N ILE A 364 -33.79 -1.34 8.40
CA ILE A 364 -32.49 -1.42 9.09
C ILE A 364 -32.66 -1.99 10.49
N ILE A 365 -33.63 -1.48 11.25
CA ILE A 365 -33.92 -1.95 12.60
C ILE A 365 -34.39 -3.41 12.60
N GLU A 366 -35.22 -3.80 11.64
CA GLU A 366 -35.66 -5.20 11.48
C GLU A 366 -34.48 -6.13 11.14
N PHE A 367 -33.61 -5.74 10.21
CA PHE A 367 -32.40 -6.47 9.87
C PHE A 367 -31.44 -6.59 11.06
N ILE A 368 -31.11 -5.48 11.73
CA ILE A 368 -30.25 -5.48 12.93
C ILE A 368 -30.87 -6.29 14.06
N GLY A 369 -32.18 -6.13 14.28
CA GLY A 369 -32.94 -6.86 15.30
C GLY A 369 -33.00 -8.36 15.06
N SER A 370 -32.70 -8.83 13.85
CA SER A 370 -32.54 -10.27 13.57
C SER A 370 -31.18 -10.84 13.99
N PHE A 371 -30.22 -9.98 14.35
CA PHE A 371 -28.88 -10.35 14.83
C PHE A 371 -28.67 -10.13 16.34
N LEU A 372 -29.59 -9.42 17.00
CA LEU A 372 -29.66 -9.22 18.46
C LEU A 372 -30.61 -10.22 19.08
#